data_AF-A0A6C0BAN2-F1
#
_entry.id   AF-A0A6C0BAN2-F1
#
_cell.length_a   1.000
_cell.length_b   1.000
_cell.length_c   1.000
_cell.angle_alpha   90.00
_cell.angle_beta   90.00
_cell.angle_gamma   90.00
#
_symmetry.space_group_name_H-M   'P 1'
#
loop_
_entity.id
_entity.type
_entity.pdbx_description
1 polymer ?
#
loop_
_entity_poly.entity_id
_entity_poly.type
_entity_poly.pdbx_seq_one_letter_code
_entity_poly.pdbx_strand_id
1 'polypeptide(L)' 'MKTNSMEKRVKLFYELHNNKWFHIMNWSLAVILADKQQKRMITKYGSCFYF' A
#
# COMPACT_ATOMS: atom_id res chain seq x y z
N MET A 1 -5.78 26.10 18.70
CA MET A 1 -5.83 26.08 17.22
C MET A 1 -6.58 24.84 16.78
N LYS A 2 -7.71 24.96 16.08
CA LYS A 2 -8.33 23.81 15.40
C LYS A 2 -7.37 23.44 14.27
N THR A 3 -6.66 22.33 14.39
CA THR A 3 -5.90 21.77 13.26
C THR A 3 -6.86 21.64 12.09
N ASN A 4 -6.48 22.18 10.94
CA ASN A 4 -7.36 22.24 9.80
C ASN A 4 -7.71 20.79 9.43
N SER A 5 -9.00 20.46 9.29
CA SER A 5 -9.47 19.08 9.06
C SER A 5 -8.69 18.39 7.93
N MET A 6 -8.29 19.17 6.93
CA MET A 6 -7.49 18.73 5.79
C MET A 6 -6.04 18.36 6.17
N GLU A 7 -5.35 19.16 6.98
CA GLU A 7 -3.98 18.89 7.42
C GLU A 7 -3.91 17.56 8.19
N LYS A 8 -4.92 17.28 9.03
CA LYS A 8 -5.02 16.01 9.75
C LYS A 8 -5.19 14.82 8.79
N ARG A 9 -6.01 14.97 7.76
CA ARG A 9 -6.22 13.92 6.73
C ARG A 9 -4.95 13.68 5.92
N VAL A 10 -4.26 14.75 5.52
CA VAL A 10 -2.98 14.66 4.80
C VAL A 10 -1.92 13.96 5.66
N LYS A 11 -1.84 14.30 6.95
CA LYS A 11 -0.93 13.64 7.88
C LYS A 11 -1.23 12.14 8.01
N LEU A 12 -2.50 11.77 8.22
CA LEU A 12 -2.91 10.36 8.31
C LEU A 12 -2.63 9.59 7.02
N PHE A 13 -2.82 10.23 5.85
CA PHE A 13 -2.45 9.64 4.57
C PHE A 13 -0.95 9.35 4.49
N TYR A 14 -0.09 10.30 4.85
CA TYR A 14 1.36 10.09 4.86
C TYR A 14 1.80 9.04 5.88
N GLU A 15 1.19 8.99 7.06
CA GLU A 15 1.45 7.96 8.06
C GLU A 15 1.11 6.56 7.54
N LEU A 16 -0.02 6.42 6.84
CA LEU A 16 -0.43 5.16 6.21
C LEU A 16 0.47 4.81 5.01
N HIS A 17 0.75 5.78 4.14
CA HIS A 17 1.60 5.59 2.97
C HIS A 17 3.03 5.24 3.34
N ASN A 18 3.55 5.73 4.47
CA ASN A 18 4.90 5.40 4.92
C ASN A 18 4.94 4.13 5.80
N ASN A 19 3.79 3.49 6.04
CA ASN A 19 3.72 2.26 6.81
C ASN A 19 4.04 1.05 5.92
N LYS A 20 5.24 0.49 6.09
CA LYS A 20 5.68 -0.71 5.37
C LYS A 20 4.73 -1.90 5.50
N TRP A 21 4.10 -2.09 6.67
CA TRP A 21 3.17 -3.21 6.88
C TRP A 21 1.88 -3.06 6.08
N PHE A 22 1.42 -1.82 5.87
CA PHE A 22 0.28 -1.55 5.01
C PHE A 22 0.55 -1.98 3.57
N HIS A 23 1.74 -1.70 3.05
CA HIS A 23 2.14 -2.14 1.70
C HIS A 23 2.31 -3.65 1.58
N ILE A 24 2.91 -4.31 2.58
CA ILE A 24 3.02 -5.78 2.63
C ILE A 24 1.63 -6.42 2.61
N MET A 25 0.70 -5.89 3.40
CA MET A 25 -0.67 -6.42 3.48
C MET A 25 -1.40 -6.25 2.13
N ASN A 26 -1.31 -5.06 1.52
CA ASN A 26 -1.92 -4.81 0.21
C ASN A 26 -1.32 -5.69 -0.89
N TRP A 27 -0.01 -5.87 -0.90
CA TRP A 27 0.66 -6.77 -1.84
C TRP A 27 0.20 -8.21 -1.66
N SER A 28 0.12 -8.69 -0.41
CA SER A 28 -0.34 -10.04 -0.09
C SER A 28 -1.78 -10.29 -0.54
N LEU A 29 -2.68 -9.32 -0.31
CA LEU A 29 -4.07 -9.39 -0.78
C LEU A 29 -4.15 -9.43 -2.31
N ALA A 30 -3.35 -8.62 -3.00
CA ALA A 30 -3.28 -8.63 -4.46
C ALA A 30 -2.80 -9.99 -4.99
N VAL A 31 -1.81 -10.61 -4.34
CA VAL A 31 -1.36 -11.97 -4.70
C VAL A 31 -2.45 -13.01 -4.47
N ILE A 32 -3.19 -12.95 -3.35
CA ILE A 32 -4.25 -13.93 -3.04
C ILE A 32 -5.36 -13.91 -4.11
N LEU A 33 -5.78 -12.71 -4.52
CA LEU A 33 -6.87 -12.51 -5.48
C LEU A 33 -6.47 -12.75 -6.95
N ALA A 34 -5.17 -12.81 -7.23
CA ALA A 34 -4.65 -12.92 -8.59
C ALA A 34 -4.68 -14.35 -9.17
N ASP A 35 -4.83 -14.43 -10.49
CA ASP A 35 -4.65 -15.67 -11.25
C ASP A 35 -3.17 -16.09 -11.35
N LYS A 36 -2.89 -17.25 -11.95
CA LYS A 36 -1.51 -17.80 -12.03
C LYS A 36 -0.53 -16.88 -12.78
N GLN A 37 -0.98 -16.18 -13.82
CA GLN A 37 -0.13 -15.30 -14.61
C GLN A 37 0.10 -13.98 -13.87
N GLN A 38 -0.95 -13.42 -13.29
CA GLN A 38 -0.90 -12.20 -12.49
C GLN A 38 -0.03 -12.40 -11.24
N LYS A 39 -0.15 -13.54 -10.54
CA LYS A 39 0.72 -13.89 -9.40
C LYS A 39 2.20 -13.81 -9.77
N ARG A 40 2.59 -14.39 -10.92
CA ARG A 40 3.98 -14.33 -11.39
C ARG A 40 4.45 -12.89 -11.63
N MET A 41 3.60 -12.06 -12.22
CA MET A 41 3.92 -10.64 -12.45
C MET A 41 4.05 -9.86 -11.14
N ILE A 42 3.09 -10.03 -10.22
CA ILE A 42 3.06 -9.35 -8.92
C ILE A 42 4.23 -9.79 -8.04
N THR A 43 4.63 -11.07 -8.07
CA THR A 43 5.81 -11.52 -7.32
C THR A 43 7.11 -11.04 -7.96
N LYS A 44 7.20 -11.03 -9.29
CA LYS A 44 8.42 -10.61 -10.00
C LYS A 44 8.69 -9.11 -9.89
N TYR A 45 7.65 -8.29 -9.91
CA TYR A 45 7.76 -6.83 -9.95
C TYR A 45 7.15 -6.11 -8.74
N GLY A 46 6.64 -6.85 -7.75
CA GLY A 46 5.97 -6.27 -6.57
C GLY A 46 6.85 -5.34 -5.76
N SER A 47 8.17 -5.57 -5.77
CA SER A 47 9.13 -4.66 -5.14
C SER A 47 9.16 -3.26 -5.75
N CYS A 48 8.68 -3.06 -6.98
CA CYS A 48 8.64 -1.74 -7.62
C CYS A 48 7.35 -0.95 -7.33
N PHE A 49 6.32 -1.61 -6.80
CA PHE A 49 5.00 -1.01 -6.59
C PHE A 49 4.63 -0.89 -5.11
N TYR A 50 5.30 -1.65 -4.23
CA TYR A 50 4.94 -1.75 -2.81
C TYR A 50 6.12 -1.46 -1.86
N PHE A 51 7.33 -1.22 -2.36
CA PHE A 51 8.54 -0.95 -1.58
C PHE A 51 9.44 0.06 -2.29
#